data_AF-Q7UZX5-F1
#
_entry.id   AF-Q7UZX5-F1
#
_cell.length_a   1.000
_cell.length_b   1.000
_cell.length_c   1.000
_cell.angle_alpha   90.00
_cell.angle_beta   90.00
_cell.angle_gamma   90.00
#
_symmetry.space_group_name_H-M   'P 1'
#
loop_
_entity.id
_entity.type
_entity.pdbx_description
1 polymer ?
#
loop_
_entity_poly.entity_id
_entity_poly.type
_entity_poly.pdbx_seq_one_letter_code
_entity_poly.pdbx_strand_id
1 'polypeptide(L)' 'MPSDFSTFLPSIFVPLIGLVTPAVFLVLIGRLITATD' A
#
# COMPACT_ATOMS: atom_id res chain seq x y z
N MET A 1 17.14 -15.10 -17.14
CA MET A 1 16.44 -15.95 -16.16
C MET A 1 15.22 -15.18 -15.65
N PRO A 2 13.99 -15.62 -15.94
CA PRO A 2 12.76 -14.96 -15.46
C PRO A 2 12.49 -15.15 -13.96
N SER A 3 13.29 -15.98 -13.27
CA SER A 3 13.20 -16.28 -11.82
C SER A 3 13.56 -15.11 -10.90
N ASP A 4 14.41 -14.19 -11.35
CA ASP A 4 14.94 -13.13 -10.49
C ASP A 4 13.85 -12.12 -10.14
N PHE A 5 13.01 -11.75 -11.12
CA PHE A 5 11.88 -10.84 -10.89
C PHE A 5 10.90 -11.38 -9.86
N SER A 6 10.57 -12.67 -9.92
CA SER A 6 9.65 -13.31 -8.97
C SER A 6 10.20 -13.33 -7.54
N THR A 7 11.52 -13.30 -7.38
CA THR A 7 12.19 -13.26 -6.07
C THR A 7 12.08 -11.87 -5.43
N PHE A 8 12.00 -10.81 -6.23
CA PHE A 8 11.84 -9.45 -5.73
C PHE A 8 10.37 -9.09 -5.43
N LEU A 9 9.39 -9.81 -5.98
CA LEU A 9 7.98 -9.53 -5.77
C LEU A 9 7.60 -9.46 -4.28
N PRO A 10 7.95 -10.42 -3.40
CA PRO A 10 7.59 -10.33 -1.99
C PRO A 10 8.20 -9.10 -1.33
N SER A 11 9.46 -8.77 -1.63
CA SER A 11 10.14 -7.62 -1.03
C SER A 11 9.50 -6.27 -1.38
N ILE A 12 8.77 -6.18 -2.49
CA ILE A 12 8.10 -4.96 -2.94
C ILE A 12 6.63 -4.98 -2.52
N PHE A 13 5.91 -6.06 -2.78
CA PHE A 13 4.47 -6.12 -2.57
C PHE A 13 4.09 -6.30 -1.09
N VAL A 14 4.90 -6.99 -0.28
CA VAL A 14 4.64 -7.13 1.16
C VAL A 14 4.64 -5.77 1.87
N PRO A 15 5.66 -4.91 1.73
CA PRO A 15 5.61 -3.58 2.35
C PRO A 15 4.56 -2.67 1.69
N LEU A 16 4.33 -2.79 0.38
CA LEU A 16 3.29 -2.00 -0.30
C LEU A 16 1.90 -2.31 0.27
N ILE A 17 1.54 -3.60 0.36
CA ILE A 17 0.23 -4.03 0.87
C ILE A 17 0.14 -3.89 2.38
N GLY A 18 1.21 -4.23 3.12
CA GLY A 18 1.20 -4.27 4.58
C GLY A 18 1.34 -2.90 5.24
N LEU A 19 1.91 -1.91 4.56
CA LEU A 19 2.16 -0.58 5.14
C LEU A 19 1.56 0.54 4.29
N VAL A 20 1.90 0.59 3.00
CA VAL A 20 1.52 1.73 2.15
C VAL A 20 0.01 1.77 1.93
N THR A 21 -0.59 0.65 1.54
CA THR A 21 -2.04 0.53 1.33
C THR A 21 -2.84 0.91 2.57
N PRO A 22 -2.60 0.35 3.77
CA PRO A 22 -3.35 0.73 4.97
C PRO A 22 -3.10 2.19 5.39
N ALA A 23 -1.87 2.70 5.25
CA ALA A 23 -1.59 4.10 5.55
C ALA A 23 -2.39 5.05 4.64
N VAL A 24 -2.38 4.80 3.33
CA VAL A 24 -3.16 5.58 2.36
C VAL A 24 -4.65 5.46 2.63
N PHE A 25 -5.14 4.25 2.91
CA PHE A 25 -6.55 4.02 3.23
C PHE A 25 -6.99 4.84 4.45
N LEU A 26 -6.22 4.81 5.55
CA LEU A 26 -6.53 5.58 6.75
C LEU A 26 -6.54 7.09 6.49
N VAL A 27 -5.59 7.60 5.69
CA VAL A 27 -5.56 9.02 5.30
C VAL A 27 -6.80 9.38 4.46
N LEU A 28 -7.17 8.55 3.50
CA LEU A 28 -8.34 8.80 2.65
C LEU A 28 -9.64 8.77 3.45
N ILE A 29 -9.80 7.80 4.35
CA ILE A 29 -10.95 7.74 5.26
C ILE A 29 -10.97 8.94 6.20
N GLY A 30 -9.82 9.31 6.78
CA GLY A 30 -9.69 10.51 7.60
C GLY A 30 -10.17 11.75 6.85
N ARG A 31 -9.69 11.95 5.62
CA ARG A 31 -10.14 13.05 4.76
C ARG A 31 -11.63 12.97 4.44
N LEU A 32 -12.17 11.78 4.16
CA LEU A 32 -13.59 11.60 3.87
C LEU A 32 -14.48 12.03 5.04
N ILE A 33 -14.10 11.69 6.28
CA ILE A 33 -14.91 11.99 7.46
C ILE A 33 -14.69 13.40 8.01
N THR A 34 -13.52 14.01 7.77
CA THR A 34 -13.22 15.39 8.20
C THR A 34 -13.49 16.43 7.12
N ALA A 35 -13.81 16.01 5.90
CA ALA A 35 -14.30 16.92 4.87
C ALA A 35 -15.69 17.40 5.31
N THR A 36 -15.70 18.47 6.11
CA THR A 36 -16.87 19.32 6.31
C THR A 36 -17.23 19.93 4.95
N ASP A 37 -18.52 19.94 4.61
CA ASP A 37 -19.03 20.73 3.47
C ASP A 37 -18.62 22.21 3.57
#